data_AF-A0A920FEX4-F1
#
_entry.id   AF-A0A920FEX4-F1
#
_cell.length_a   1.000
_cell.length_b   1.000
_cell.length_c   1.000
_cell.angle_alpha   90.00
_cell.angle_beta   90.00
_cell.angle_gamma   90.00
#
_symmetry.space_group_name_H-M   'P 1'
#
loop_
_entity.id
_entity.type
_entity.pdbx_description
1 polymer ?
#
loop_
_entity_poly.entity_id
_entity_poly.type
_entity_poly.pdbx_seq_one_letter_code
_entity_poly.pdbx_strand_id
1 'polypeptide(L)'
;MVDANDVGFSDNDNDGMADGTETTRPPDTDNDGYMDYVDLDADNDGIYDVVEGGDGDQDTNGDGMIDDNDTGFTDTNNNGMADNAESTPAPDTDNNMVPDYMDLDSDGDGCADVIEAGFVDDDGDGYLGLSPTVEDSMGVVVSAPDGYTTPADNDGNGTPDFLEVGTEAMITLHPDDLYLYDEGDSIVMTAGVTPQTGVTYQWQYSNDDGNAWISISNDTINNTIFNGLNTSTLNIYNIGKQFDNYLFRLVASTPGYSCGDDAVSDNSRLILREIFIPNGFSPDGDGINDTWHITGIDRFPENHVEIYSRWEIKVFDTDNYNSNNEWDGTDQSGTLSYGSGELPEGTYFYIIDLGEGKASRKPIKGYVYIRKANR
;
A
#
# COMPACT_ATOMS: atom_id res chain seq x y z
N MET A 1 -42.74 -23.51 -19.85
CA MET A 1 -42.87 -24.96 -20.11
C MET A 1 -44.09 -25.21 -20.97
N VAL A 2 -43.97 -26.10 -21.96
CA VAL A 2 -45.11 -26.51 -22.79
C VAL A 2 -46.11 -27.26 -21.92
N ASP A 3 -47.36 -26.81 -21.87
CA ASP A 3 -48.39 -27.42 -21.04
C ASP A 3 -49.67 -27.79 -21.81
N ALA A 4 -50.69 -28.26 -21.07
CA ALA A 4 -51.97 -28.66 -21.65
C ALA A 4 -52.75 -27.51 -22.35
N ASN A 5 -52.29 -26.27 -22.22
CA ASN A 5 -52.87 -25.07 -22.85
C ASN A 5 -52.11 -24.65 -24.13
N ASP A 6 -50.94 -25.22 -24.42
CA ASP A 6 -50.15 -24.91 -25.61
C ASP A 6 -50.59 -25.72 -26.84
N VAL A 7 -51.40 -25.10 -27.70
CA VAL A 7 -51.97 -25.74 -28.89
C VAL A 7 -50.97 -25.72 -30.05
N GLY A 8 -50.49 -26.90 -30.45
CA GLY A 8 -49.60 -27.07 -31.62
C GLY A 8 -48.17 -27.47 -31.27
N PHE A 9 -47.87 -27.58 -29.98
CA PHE A 9 -46.63 -28.11 -29.43
C PHE A 9 -46.97 -29.45 -28.76
N SER A 10 -46.34 -30.54 -29.20
CA SER A 10 -46.45 -31.85 -28.54
C SER A 10 -45.21 -32.02 -27.69
N ASP A 11 -45.35 -32.53 -26.47
CA ASP A 11 -44.26 -32.83 -25.53
C ASP A 11 -44.52 -34.28 -25.08
N ASN A 12 -43.80 -35.25 -25.64
CA ASN A 12 -44.10 -36.68 -25.43
C ASN A 12 -43.40 -37.27 -24.20
N ASP A 13 -42.25 -36.73 -23.81
CA ASP A 13 -41.47 -37.14 -22.64
C ASP A 13 -41.72 -36.27 -21.41
N ASN A 14 -42.50 -35.19 -21.55
CA ASN A 14 -42.87 -34.22 -20.51
C ASN A 14 -41.63 -33.56 -19.88
N ASP A 15 -40.64 -33.24 -20.71
CA ASP A 15 -39.45 -32.52 -20.25
C ASP A 15 -39.66 -30.98 -20.26
N GLY A 16 -40.82 -30.53 -20.74
CA GLY A 16 -41.20 -29.12 -20.79
C GLY A 16 -40.86 -28.43 -22.12
N MET A 17 -40.19 -29.12 -23.05
CA MET A 17 -39.92 -28.70 -24.42
C MET A 17 -40.92 -29.33 -25.41
N ALA A 18 -41.12 -28.67 -26.56
CA ALA A 18 -41.90 -29.29 -27.62
C ALA A 18 -41.03 -30.29 -28.41
N ASP A 19 -41.59 -31.46 -28.73
CA ASP A 19 -41.09 -32.48 -29.67
C ASP A 19 -40.52 -31.89 -30.98
N GLY A 20 -41.14 -30.78 -31.44
CA GLY A 20 -40.77 -30.10 -32.68
C GLY A 20 -39.52 -29.23 -32.58
N THR A 21 -39.07 -28.94 -31.35
CA THR A 21 -37.88 -28.16 -31.03
C THR A 21 -36.80 -28.99 -30.35
N GLU A 22 -37.01 -30.26 -30.01
CA GLU A 22 -36.05 -31.25 -29.44
C GLU A 22 -34.62 -31.24 -29.99
N THR A 23 -34.43 -30.76 -31.22
CA THR A 23 -33.10 -30.57 -31.78
C THR A 23 -32.31 -29.42 -31.14
N THR A 24 -32.96 -28.56 -30.36
CA THR A 24 -32.36 -27.52 -29.52
C THR A 24 -32.30 -28.07 -28.11
N ARG A 25 -31.16 -28.65 -27.72
CA ARG A 25 -30.91 -28.95 -26.31
C ARG A 25 -31.00 -27.62 -25.54
N PRO A 26 -31.73 -27.54 -24.42
CA PRO A 26 -31.65 -26.38 -23.55
C PRO A 26 -30.17 -26.10 -23.20
N PRO A 27 -29.81 -24.82 -22.97
CA PRO A 27 -28.54 -24.47 -22.36
C PRO A 27 -28.32 -25.23 -21.04
N ASP A 28 -27.05 -25.57 -20.83
CA ASP A 28 -26.47 -26.38 -19.75
C ASP A 28 -25.00 -25.92 -19.73
N THR A 29 -24.77 -24.81 -19.02
CA THR A 29 -23.58 -23.96 -19.14
C THR A 29 -22.35 -24.65 -18.56
N ASP A 30 -22.50 -25.28 -17.40
CA ASP A 30 -21.46 -26.02 -16.69
C ASP A 30 -21.37 -27.53 -17.10
N ASN A 31 -22.40 -28.08 -17.75
CA ASN A 31 -22.51 -29.49 -18.17
C ASN A 31 -22.62 -30.50 -17.01
N ASP A 32 -23.24 -30.12 -15.89
CA ASP A 32 -23.53 -31.03 -14.78
C ASP A 32 -24.78 -31.92 -15.05
N GLY A 33 -25.59 -31.54 -16.05
CA GLY A 33 -26.78 -32.26 -16.48
C GLY A 33 -28.10 -31.77 -15.87
N TYR A 34 -28.05 -30.72 -15.05
CA TYR A 34 -29.16 -29.78 -14.89
C TYR A 34 -29.13 -28.78 -16.06
N MET A 35 -30.25 -28.11 -16.29
CA MET A 35 -30.36 -27.19 -17.42
C MET A 35 -30.50 -25.81 -16.82
N ASP A 36 -29.90 -24.78 -17.42
CA ASP A 36 -29.81 -23.40 -16.86
C ASP A 36 -31.16 -22.78 -16.44
N TYR A 37 -32.30 -23.32 -16.87
CA TYR A 37 -33.62 -22.84 -16.42
C TYR A 37 -34.16 -23.50 -15.13
N VAL A 38 -33.45 -24.50 -14.62
CA VAL A 38 -33.74 -25.26 -13.39
C VAL A 38 -32.58 -25.18 -12.40
N ASP A 39 -31.38 -24.94 -12.92
CA ASP A 39 -30.21 -24.67 -12.10
C ASP A 39 -30.39 -23.41 -11.26
N LEU A 40 -29.78 -23.37 -10.09
CA LEU A 40 -29.72 -22.20 -9.22
C LEU A 40 -28.35 -21.51 -9.28
N ASP A 41 -27.37 -22.14 -9.93
CA ASP A 41 -26.00 -21.68 -10.13
C ASP A 41 -25.51 -22.24 -11.47
N ALA A 42 -25.88 -21.58 -12.57
CA ALA A 42 -25.79 -22.14 -13.91
C ALA A 42 -24.34 -22.33 -14.40
N ASP A 43 -23.36 -21.65 -13.82
CA ASP A 43 -21.95 -21.82 -14.12
C ASP A 43 -21.13 -22.44 -12.97
N ASN A 44 -21.77 -22.76 -11.83
CA ASN A 44 -21.20 -23.50 -10.71
C ASN A 44 -19.99 -22.82 -10.06
N ASP A 45 -19.97 -21.49 -10.05
CA ASP A 45 -18.94 -20.67 -9.43
C ASP A 45 -19.18 -20.45 -7.90
N GLY A 46 -20.35 -20.88 -7.40
CA GLY A 46 -20.72 -20.80 -6.00
C GLY A 46 -21.47 -19.53 -5.59
N ILE A 47 -21.85 -18.70 -6.55
CA ILE A 47 -22.83 -17.61 -6.41
C ILE A 47 -24.18 -18.14 -6.95
N TYR A 48 -25.29 -17.58 -6.47
CA TYR A 48 -26.60 -18.00 -7.02
C TYR A 48 -26.97 -17.11 -8.20
N ASP A 49 -27.62 -17.68 -9.21
CA ASP A 49 -28.16 -16.96 -10.38
C ASP A 49 -29.02 -15.75 -9.98
N VAL A 50 -29.76 -15.85 -8.87
CA VAL A 50 -30.59 -14.74 -8.37
C VAL A 50 -29.75 -13.54 -7.94
N VAL A 51 -28.54 -13.78 -7.40
CA VAL A 51 -27.61 -12.76 -6.93
C VAL A 51 -26.98 -12.05 -8.13
N GLU A 52 -26.42 -12.79 -9.07
CA GLU A 52 -25.76 -12.27 -10.27
C GLU A 52 -26.76 -11.72 -11.29
N GLY A 53 -27.97 -12.29 -11.32
CA GLY A 53 -29.12 -11.79 -12.05
C GLY A 53 -29.63 -10.42 -11.56
N GLY A 54 -29.06 -9.90 -10.46
CA GLY A 54 -29.35 -8.56 -9.93
C GLY A 54 -30.58 -8.47 -9.03
N ASP A 55 -31.17 -9.61 -8.67
CA ASP A 55 -32.37 -9.69 -7.82
C ASP A 55 -32.10 -10.34 -6.45
N GLY A 56 -30.83 -10.53 -6.06
CA GLY A 56 -30.44 -11.19 -4.81
C GLY A 56 -31.03 -10.55 -3.54
N ASP A 57 -31.29 -9.24 -3.55
CA ASP A 57 -31.98 -8.53 -2.47
C ASP A 57 -33.44 -9.01 -2.24
N GLN A 58 -34.04 -9.67 -3.23
CA GLN A 58 -35.40 -10.22 -3.16
C GLN A 58 -35.45 -11.65 -2.62
N ASP A 59 -34.34 -12.39 -2.68
CA ASP A 59 -34.16 -13.67 -1.97
C ASP A 59 -33.77 -13.37 -0.51
N THR A 60 -34.78 -13.07 0.28
CA THR A 60 -34.62 -12.68 1.69
C THR A 60 -34.31 -13.84 2.62
N ASN A 61 -34.50 -15.07 2.13
CA ASN A 61 -34.36 -16.29 2.90
C ASN A 61 -33.02 -17.00 2.58
N GLY A 62 -32.40 -16.68 1.44
CA GLY A 62 -31.06 -17.08 1.02
C GLY A 62 -31.00 -18.52 0.52
N ASP A 63 -32.07 -19.01 -0.12
CA ASP A 63 -32.15 -20.36 -0.68
C ASP A 63 -31.97 -20.40 -2.21
N GLY A 64 -31.59 -19.29 -2.82
CA GLY A 64 -31.32 -19.16 -4.25
C GLY A 64 -32.58 -18.91 -5.08
N MET A 65 -33.75 -18.81 -4.45
CA MET A 65 -35.04 -18.72 -5.14
C MET A 65 -35.90 -17.60 -4.57
N ILE A 66 -36.49 -16.79 -5.44
CA ILE A 66 -37.48 -15.77 -5.03
C ILE A 66 -38.87 -16.43 -5.02
N ASP A 67 -39.37 -16.82 -3.85
CA ASP A 67 -40.62 -17.56 -3.72
C ASP A 67 -41.54 -17.14 -2.54
N ASP A 68 -42.60 -17.91 -2.28
CA ASP A 68 -43.58 -17.65 -1.20
C ASP A 68 -42.94 -17.60 0.22
N ASN A 69 -41.72 -18.08 0.40
CA ASN A 69 -40.96 -18.00 1.63
C ASN A 69 -40.26 -16.65 1.81
N ASP A 70 -40.22 -15.81 0.77
CA ASP A 70 -39.58 -14.50 0.80
C ASP A 70 -40.47 -13.36 1.28
N THR A 71 -39.83 -12.45 1.99
CA THR A 71 -40.48 -11.24 2.48
C THR A 71 -40.69 -10.27 1.33
N GLY A 72 -41.94 -10.15 0.90
CA GLY A 72 -42.32 -9.21 -0.16
C GLY A 72 -42.58 -9.87 -1.51
N PHE A 73 -42.47 -11.20 -1.59
CA PHE A 73 -42.86 -11.95 -2.77
C PHE A 73 -44.31 -11.67 -3.18
N THR A 74 -44.49 -11.40 -4.46
CA THR A 74 -45.79 -11.30 -5.12
C THR A 74 -45.66 -11.76 -6.56
N ASP A 75 -46.46 -12.74 -6.97
CA ASP A 75 -46.69 -13.11 -8.36
C ASP A 75 -48.19 -12.93 -8.64
N THR A 76 -48.59 -11.77 -9.18
CA THR A 76 -50.01 -11.45 -9.38
C THR A 76 -50.60 -12.19 -10.58
N ASN A 77 -49.76 -12.51 -11.56
CA ASN A 77 -50.19 -13.05 -12.84
C ASN A 77 -50.01 -14.59 -12.92
N ASN A 78 -49.41 -15.20 -11.88
CA ASN A 78 -49.09 -16.62 -11.73
C ASN A 78 -48.24 -17.16 -12.89
N ASN A 79 -47.29 -16.38 -13.39
CA ASN A 79 -46.37 -16.82 -14.45
C ASN A 79 -45.11 -17.51 -13.90
N GLY A 80 -44.94 -17.56 -12.58
CA GLY A 80 -43.80 -18.20 -11.91
C GLY A 80 -42.63 -17.26 -11.63
N MET A 81 -42.65 -16.02 -12.11
CA MET A 81 -41.66 -15.00 -11.81
C MET A 81 -42.25 -13.98 -10.84
N ALA A 82 -41.46 -13.51 -9.88
CA ALA A 82 -41.92 -12.49 -8.95
C ALA A 82 -42.13 -11.15 -9.68
N ASP A 83 -43.25 -10.47 -9.42
CA ASP A 83 -43.64 -9.20 -10.08
C ASP A 83 -42.55 -8.11 -9.96
N ASN A 84 -41.74 -8.14 -8.89
CA ASN A 84 -40.63 -7.22 -8.63
C ASN A 84 -39.35 -7.54 -9.42
N ALA A 85 -39.18 -8.78 -9.91
CA ALA A 85 -38.06 -9.23 -10.73
C ALA A 85 -38.38 -9.16 -12.25
N GLU A 86 -39.66 -9.14 -12.66
CA GLU A 86 -40.07 -9.16 -14.08
C GLU A 86 -39.46 -8.05 -14.97
N SER A 87 -39.02 -6.96 -14.37
CA SER A 87 -38.43 -5.81 -15.07
C SER A 87 -36.91 -5.74 -14.99
N THR A 88 -36.28 -6.61 -14.21
CA THR A 88 -34.83 -6.66 -14.04
C THR A 88 -34.22 -7.28 -15.30
N PRO A 89 -33.39 -6.54 -16.05
CA PRO A 89 -32.62 -7.14 -17.13
C PRO A 89 -31.51 -8.00 -16.53
N ALA A 90 -31.20 -9.12 -17.18
CA ALA A 90 -29.99 -9.88 -16.87
C ALA A 90 -28.75 -8.96 -17.00
N PRO A 91 -27.96 -8.78 -15.94
CA PRO A 91 -26.69 -8.09 -15.98
C PRO A 91 -25.69 -8.75 -16.94
N ASP A 92 -24.77 -7.94 -17.47
CA ASP A 92 -23.66 -8.30 -18.37
C ASP A 92 -22.59 -7.21 -18.12
N THR A 93 -21.77 -7.44 -17.11
CA THR A 93 -20.92 -6.44 -16.48
C THR A 93 -19.74 -6.06 -17.39
N ASP A 94 -19.08 -7.03 -18.01
CA ASP A 94 -17.97 -6.81 -18.96
C ASP A 94 -18.44 -6.49 -20.40
N ASN A 95 -19.73 -6.66 -20.71
CA ASN A 95 -20.36 -6.47 -22.03
C ASN A 95 -19.89 -7.47 -23.10
N ASN A 96 -19.56 -8.71 -22.73
CA ASN A 96 -19.12 -9.77 -23.63
C ASN A 96 -20.27 -10.58 -24.27
N MET A 97 -21.52 -10.29 -23.90
CA MET A 97 -22.77 -10.97 -24.33
C MET A 97 -23.07 -12.29 -23.62
N VAL A 98 -22.37 -12.61 -22.54
CA VAL A 98 -22.71 -13.64 -21.57
C VAL A 98 -23.28 -12.89 -20.35
N PRO A 99 -24.47 -13.24 -19.86
CA PRO A 99 -24.95 -12.68 -18.61
C PRO A 99 -24.09 -13.10 -17.42
N ASP A 100 -24.02 -12.25 -16.39
CA ASP A 100 -23.16 -12.48 -15.20
C ASP A 100 -23.37 -13.89 -14.60
N TYR A 101 -24.60 -14.34 -14.39
CA TYR A 101 -24.95 -15.69 -13.86
C TYR A 101 -24.55 -16.90 -14.76
N MET A 102 -23.84 -16.65 -15.86
CA MET A 102 -23.31 -17.68 -16.76
C MET A 102 -21.83 -17.42 -17.09
N ASP A 103 -21.20 -16.45 -16.45
CA ASP A 103 -19.85 -15.98 -16.73
C ASP A 103 -18.95 -16.13 -15.51
N LEU A 104 -17.96 -17.02 -15.60
CA LEU A 104 -17.00 -17.28 -14.52
C LEU A 104 -16.05 -16.11 -14.19
N ASP A 105 -16.14 -14.99 -14.91
CA ASP A 105 -15.34 -13.75 -14.79
C ASP A 105 -16.23 -12.58 -15.25
N SER A 106 -17.27 -12.27 -14.46
CA SER A 106 -18.35 -11.32 -14.81
C SER A 106 -17.84 -9.92 -15.18
N ASP A 107 -16.74 -9.47 -14.57
CA ASP A 107 -16.16 -8.16 -14.84
C ASP A 107 -15.03 -8.17 -15.90
N GLY A 108 -14.57 -9.36 -16.29
CA GLY A 108 -13.61 -9.59 -17.37
C GLY A 108 -12.19 -9.13 -17.06
N ASP A 109 -11.80 -9.09 -15.78
CA ASP A 109 -10.47 -8.67 -15.35
C ASP A 109 -9.44 -9.82 -15.27
N GLY A 110 -9.92 -11.05 -15.39
CA GLY A 110 -9.14 -12.28 -15.40
C GLY A 110 -8.92 -12.91 -14.02
N CYS A 111 -9.59 -12.43 -12.97
CA CYS A 111 -9.89 -13.20 -11.78
C CYS A 111 -11.22 -13.94 -11.98
N ALA A 112 -11.43 -15.05 -11.25
CA ALA A 112 -12.69 -15.79 -11.37
C ALA A 112 -13.64 -15.36 -10.26
N ASP A 113 -14.94 -15.32 -10.57
CA ASP A 113 -15.98 -14.83 -9.67
C ASP A 113 -15.99 -15.59 -8.34
N VAL A 114 -15.82 -16.92 -8.38
CA VAL A 114 -15.62 -17.78 -7.20
C VAL A 114 -14.53 -17.27 -6.23
N ILE A 115 -13.40 -16.78 -6.76
CA ILE A 115 -12.27 -16.27 -5.96
C ILE A 115 -12.61 -14.89 -5.41
N GLU A 116 -13.25 -14.04 -6.21
CA GLU A 116 -13.59 -12.67 -5.83
C GLU A 116 -14.71 -12.60 -4.82
N ALA A 117 -15.71 -13.47 -4.95
CA ALA A 117 -16.75 -13.70 -3.95
C ALA A 117 -16.18 -14.24 -2.63
N GLY A 118 -14.93 -14.71 -2.61
CA GLY A 118 -14.21 -15.15 -1.42
C GLY A 118 -14.42 -16.62 -1.08
N PHE A 119 -14.80 -17.43 -2.06
CA PHE A 119 -14.99 -18.87 -1.93
C PHE A 119 -13.75 -19.65 -2.35
N VAL A 120 -13.76 -20.98 -2.15
CA VAL A 120 -12.61 -21.80 -2.52
C VAL A 120 -12.68 -22.27 -3.98
N ASP A 121 -11.56 -22.13 -4.68
CA ASP A 121 -11.26 -22.79 -5.96
C ASP A 121 -9.82 -23.31 -5.87
N ASP A 122 -9.68 -24.58 -5.45
CA ASP A 122 -8.38 -25.17 -5.11
C ASP A 122 -7.58 -25.59 -6.37
N ASP A 123 -8.25 -25.82 -7.51
CA ASP A 123 -7.63 -26.20 -8.79
C ASP A 123 -7.56 -25.09 -9.84
N GLY A 124 -8.14 -23.93 -9.56
CA GLY A 124 -8.02 -22.71 -10.37
C GLY A 124 -8.75 -22.81 -11.69
N ASP A 125 -9.90 -23.50 -11.72
CA ASP A 125 -10.69 -23.72 -12.93
C ASP A 125 -11.95 -22.85 -13.02
N GLY A 126 -12.21 -22.02 -12.00
CA GLY A 126 -13.35 -21.10 -11.94
C GLY A 126 -14.59 -21.69 -11.29
N TYR A 127 -14.62 -23.00 -11.01
CA TYR A 127 -15.75 -23.65 -10.34
C TYR A 127 -15.56 -23.71 -8.83
N LEU A 128 -16.66 -23.73 -8.08
CA LEU A 128 -16.63 -23.85 -6.63
C LEU A 128 -16.05 -25.19 -6.18
N GLY A 129 -14.89 -25.14 -5.51
CA GLY A 129 -14.29 -26.30 -4.86
C GLY A 129 -13.16 -26.96 -5.64
N LEU A 130 -13.36 -28.24 -5.95
CA LEU A 130 -12.42 -29.09 -6.69
C LEU A 130 -13.20 -29.87 -7.74
N SER A 131 -12.75 -29.83 -8.98
CA SER A 131 -13.38 -30.58 -10.06
C SER A 131 -13.07 -32.10 -10.01
N PRO A 132 -14.05 -32.98 -10.31
CA PRO A 132 -15.43 -32.66 -10.62
C PRO A 132 -16.25 -32.32 -9.36
N THR A 133 -17.12 -31.34 -9.50
CA THR A 133 -18.14 -30.94 -8.54
C THR A 133 -19.19 -32.05 -8.32
N VAL A 134 -19.94 -31.91 -7.24
CA VAL A 134 -21.10 -32.75 -6.93
C VAL A 134 -22.22 -31.83 -6.51
N GLU A 135 -23.33 -31.93 -7.19
CA GLU A 135 -24.46 -31.02 -7.11
C GLU A 135 -25.65 -31.71 -6.41
N ASP A 136 -26.56 -30.91 -5.86
CA ASP A 136 -27.80 -31.43 -5.32
C ASP A 136 -28.89 -31.61 -6.39
N SER A 137 -30.17 -31.58 -6.02
CA SER A 137 -31.28 -31.74 -6.99
C SER A 137 -31.66 -30.45 -7.73
N MET A 138 -31.02 -29.34 -7.40
CA MET A 138 -31.26 -27.99 -7.89
C MET A 138 -30.00 -27.41 -8.58
N GLY A 139 -29.02 -28.26 -8.94
CA GLY A 139 -27.77 -27.82 -9.61
C GLY A 139 -26.70 -27.21 -8.70
N VAL A 140 -27.07 -26.80 -7.47
CA VAL A 140 -26.16 -26.25 -6.46
C VAL A 140 -25.03 -27.22 -6.06
N VAL A 141 -23.77 -26.78 -6.11
CA VAL A 141 -22.59 -27.53 -5.66
C VAL A 141 -22.63 -27.81 -4.15
N VAL A 142 -22.51 -29.08 -3.76
CA VAL A 142 -22.45 -29.53 -2.35
C VAL A 142 -21.14 -30.23 -1.98
N SER A 143 -20.21 -30.36 -2.93
CA SER A 143 -18.87 -30.91 -2.69
C SER A 143 -17.91 -29.95 -2.00
N ALA A 144 -18.16 -28.64 -2.06
CA ALA A 144 -17.32 -27.59 -1.52
C ALA A 144 -17.57 -27.31 -0.02
N PRO A 145 -16.58 -26.77 0.71
CA PRO A 145 -16.73 -26.45 2.14
C PRO A 145 -17.43 -25.11 2.41
N ASP A 146 -17.55 -24.24 1.42
CA ASP A 146 -18.20 -22.92 1.43
C ASP A 146 -18.98 -22.68 0.12
N GLY A 147 -19.17 -21.42 -0.30
CA GLY A 147 -20.09 -21.02 -1.36
C GLY A 147 -21.48 -20.62 -0.85
N TYR A 148 -22.29 -20.02 -1.73
CA TYR A 148 -23.70 -19.69 -1.52
C TYR A 148 -23.96 -18.84 -0.26
N THR A 149 -23.03 -17.94 0.02
CA THR A 149 -23.18 -16.91 1.06
C THR A 149 -22.99 -15.55 0.41
N THR A 150 -23.17 -14.46 1.16
CA THR A 150 -22.98 -13.11 0.61
C THR A 150 -21.57 -12.97 0.02
N PRO A 151 -21.45 -12.66 -1.30
CA PRO A 151 -20.16 -12.43 -1.94
C PRO A 151 -19.36 -11.31 -1.26
N ALA A 152 -18.04 -11.36 -1.36
CA ALA A 152 -17.17 -10.37 -0.75
C ALA A 152 -17.33 -8.96 -1.38
N ASP A 153 -17.18 -7.94 -0.54
CA ASP A 153 -17.01 -6.52 -0.89
C ASP A 153 -15.87 -6.02 0.02
N ASN A 154 -14.63 -6.31 -0.40
CA ASN A 154 -13.46 -6.15 0.46
C ASN A 154 -13.05 -4.68 0.62
N ASP A 155 -13.43 -3.82 -0.32
CA ASP A 155 -13.17 -2.38 -0.24
C ASP A 155 -14.32 -1.59 0.43
N GLY A 156 -15.48 -2.21 0.59
CA GLY A 156 -16.66 -1.71 1.30
C GLY A 156 -17.43 -0.65 0.52
N ASN A 157 -17.36 -0.65 -0.80
CA ASN A 157 -18.00 0.36 -1.64
C ASN A 157 -19.46 0.02 -1.99
N GLY A 158 -19.91 -1.20 -1.71
CA GLY A 158 -21.27 -1.69 -1.91
C GLY A 158 -21.51 -2.42 -3.23
N THR A 159 -20.49 -2.57 -4.07
CA THR A 159 -20.49 -3.45 -5.24
C THR A 159 -19.70 -4.71 -4.85
N PRO A 160 -20.23 -5.93 -5.06
CA PRO A 160 -19.45 -7.14 -4.85
C PRO A 160 -18.20 -7.18 -5.72
N ASP A 161 -17.09 -7.72 -5.18
CA ASP A 161 -15.77 -7.69 -5.82
C ASP A 161 -15.78 -8.35 -7.22
N PHE A 162 -16.55 -9.44 -7.42
CA PHE A 162 -16.65 -10.14 -8.72
C PHE A 162 -17.33 -9.31 -9.85
N LEU A 163 -17.86 -8.12 -9.52
CA LEU A 163 -18.43 -7.18 -10.48
C LEU A 163 -17.56 -5.93 -10.66
N GLU A 164 -16.34 -5.91 -10.10
CA GLU A 164 -15.50 -4.72 -9.98
C GLU A 164 -14.15 -4.82 -10.69
N VAL A 165 -14.12 -4.42 -11.97
CA VAL A 165 -12.89 -4.49 -12.79
C VAL A 165 -11.63 -4.04 -12.04
N GLY A 166 -10.80 -5.03 -11.73
CA GLY A 166 -9.60 -4.92 -10.91
C GLY A 166 -8.31 -5.08 -11.70
N THR A 167 -7.19 -4.82 -11.02
CA THR A 167 -5.84 -5.19 -11.47
C THR A 167 -4.90 -5.26 -10.28
N GLU A 168 -3.88 -6.11 -10.34
CA GLU A 168 -2.85 -6.20 -9.32
C GLU A 168 -2.12 -4.86 -9.08
N ALA A 169 -1.86 -4.54 -7.81
CA ALA A 169 -1.06 -3.39 -7.44
C ALA A 169 0.42 -3.57 -7.83
N MET A 170 1.02 -2.51 -8.38
CA MET A 170 2.42 -2.53 -8.83
C MET A 170 3.16 -1.27 -8.39
N ILE A 171 4.32 -1.47 -7.73
CA ILE A 171 5.21 -0.37 -7.37
C ILE A 171 5.98 0.11 -8.60
N THR A 172 5.78 1.37 -8.97
CA THR A 172 6.41 2.03 -10.14
C THR A 172 7.55 2.97 -9.76
N LEU A 173 7.59 3.41 -8.49
CA LEU A 173 8.66 4.22 -7.95
C LEU A 173 8.91 3.80 -6.50
N HIS A 174 10.17 3.50 -6.19
CA HIS A 174 10.59 3.13 -4.85
C HIS A 174 11.09 4.36 -4.07
N PRO A 175 10.94 4.38 -2.73
CA PRO A 175 11.46 5.47 -1.92
C PRO A 175 13.00 5.40 -1.82
N ASP A 176 13.66 6.55 -1.94
CA ASP A 176 15.11 6.66 -1.75
C ASP A 176 15.50 6.61 -0.26
N ASP A 177 16.76 6.24 0.03
CA ASP A 177 17.36 6.39 1.35
C ASP A 177 17.32 7.86 1.82
N LEU A 178 17.13 8.05 3.13
CA LEU A 178 16.92 9.35 3.74
C LEU A 178 18.07 9.72 4.67
N TYR A 179 18.46 10.99 4.63
CA TYR A 179 19.54 11.53 5.44
C TYR A 179 19.04 12.65 6.34
N LEU A 180 19.12 12.43 7.66
CA LEU A 180 18.90 13.46 8.67
C LEU A 180 20.22 14.05 9.10
N TYR A 181 20.26 15.34 9.36
CA TYR A 181 21.48 15.99 9.82
C TYR A 181 21.40 16.42 11.28
N ASP A 182 20.18 16.59 11.80
CA ASP A 182 19.92 16.92 13.19
C ASP A 182 18.66 16.20 13.68
N GLU A 183 18.63 15.87 14.98
CA GLU A 183 17.42 15.43 15.66
C GLU A 183 16.31 16.52 15.55
N GLY A 184 15.09 16.09 15.22
CA GLY A 184 13.95 16.98 15.01
C GLY A 184 13.77 17.46 13.56
N ASP A 185 14.68 17.12 12.64
CA ASP A 185 14.49 17.34 11.21
C ASP A 185 13.21 16.61 10.71
N SER A 186 12.72 17.01 9.53
CA SER A 186 11.55 16.43 8.88
C SER A 186 11.90 15.98 7.47
N ILE A 187 11.29 14.90 7.01
CA ILE A 187 11.50 14.34 5.67
C ILE A 187 10.18 13.96 5.02
N VAL A 188 10.25 13.74 3.71
CA VAL A 188 9.14 13.24 2.91
C VAL A 188 9.63 12.03 2.14
N MET A 189 8.83 10.96 2.15
CA MET A 189 9.02 9.76 1.37
C MET A 189 7.88 9.62 0.39
N THR A 190 8.17 9.18 -0.82
CA THR A 190 7.15 8.90 -1.82
C THR A 190 7.47 7.58 -2.49
N ALA A 191 6.42 6.81 -2.75
CA ALA A 191 6.46 5.66 -3.65
C ALA A 191 5.37 5.84 -4.71
N GLY A 192 5.61 5.37 -5.92
CA GLY A 192 4.65 5.40 -7.02
C GLY A 192 3.97 4.04 -7.13
N VAL A 193 2.65 4.03 -7.32
CA VAL A 193 1.85 2.81 -7.44
C VAL A 193 0.88 2.94 -8.61
N THR A 194 0.64 1.84 -9.30
CA THR A 194 -0.43 1.66 -10.29
C THR A 194 -1.23 0.40 -9.91
N PRO A 195 -2.56 0.38 -10.06
CA PRO A 195 -3.43 1.49 -10.43
C PRO A 195 -3.46 2.61 -9.36
N GLN A 196 -4.06 3.76 -9.69
CA GLN A 196 -4.22 4.89 -8.75
C GLN A 196 -5.56 4.88 -8.01
N THR A 197 -6.53 4.14 -8.53
CA THR A 197 -7.88 3.92 -7.98
C THR A 197 -7.98 2.49 -7.47
N GLY A 198 -8.88 2.22 -6.51
CA GLY A 198 -9.03 0.89 -5.91
C GLY A 198 -7.86 0.43 -5.03
N VAL A 199 -6.81 1.27 -4.88
CA VAL A 199 -5.61 0.91 -4.13
C VAL A 199 -5.61 1.49 -2.72
N THR A 200 -5.28 0.64 -1.75
CA THR A 200 -5.02 1.02 -0.37
C THR A 200 -3.52 0.99 -0.09
N TYR A 201 -3.09 1.78 0.88
CA TYR A 201 -1.68 1.98 1.20
C TYR A 201 -1.45 1.74 2.69
N GLN A 202 -0.32 1.13 3.03
CA GLN A 202 0.13 0.99 4.41
C GLN A 202 1.64 1.13 4.50
N TRP A 203 2.10 2.22 5.13
CA TRP A 203 3.52 2.36 5.46
C TRP A 203 3.90 1.44 6.62
N GLN A 204 5.06 0.79 6.48
CA GLN A 204 5.66 -0.07 7.48
C GLN A 204 7.08 0.40 7.80
N TYR A 205 7.55 0.09 9.01
CA TYR A 205 8.94 0.26 9.40
C TYR A 205 9.52 -1.02 10.00
N SER A 206 10.84 -1.13 9.97
CA SER A 206 11.60 -2.17 10.64
C SER A 206 12.74 -1.57 11.45
N ASN A 207 12.93 -2.10 12.66
CA ASN A 207 14.00 -1.73 13.58
C ASN A 207 15.04 -2.84 13.77
N ASP A 208 14.99 -3.88 12.93
CA ASP A 208 15.81 -5.08 13.01
C ASP A 208 16.37 -5.49 11.64
N ASP A 209 16.67 -4.49 10.80
CA ASP A 209 17.21 -4.66 9.44
C ASP A 209 16.34 -5.52 8.51
N GLY A 210 15.02 -5.42 8.65
CA GLY A 210 14.04 -6.04 7.76
C GLY A 210 13.67 -7.48 8.14
N ASN A 211 14.06 -7.96 9.32
CA ASN A 211 13.64 -9.29 9.81
C ASN A 211 12.18 -9.30 10.23
N ALA A 212 11.69 -8.19 10.82
CA ALA A 212 10.29 -7.96 11.15
C ALA A 212 9.83 -6.58 10.68
N TRP A 213 8.58 -6.51 10.23
CA TRP A 213 7.94 -5.29 9.75
C TRP A 213 6.74 -4.95 10.62
N ILE A 214 6.62 -3.67 10.95
CA ILE A 214 5.56 -3.13 11.81
C ILE A 214 4.81 -2.07 11.02
N SER A 215 3.49 -2.26 10.85
CA SER A 215 2.62 -1.24 10.27
C SER A 215 2.61 0.01 11.15
N ILE A 216 2.82 1.17 10.53
CA ILE A 216 2.69 2.44 11.22
C ILE A 216 1.19 2.70 11.37
N SER A 217 0.68 2.54 12.59
CA SER A 217 -0.74 2.71 12.90
C SER A 217 -1.03 3.92 13.80
N ASN A 218 0.01 4.61 14.28
CA ASN A 218 -0.11 5.77 15.14
C ASN A 218 0.57 6.97 14.48
N ASP A 219 -0.15 8.09 14.41
CA ASP A 219 0.38 9.36 13.87
C ASP A 219 1.53 9.94 14.70
N THR A 220 1.82 9.37 15.88
CA THR A 220 2.95 9.78 16.71
C THR A 220 3.57 8.61 17.45
N ILE A 221 4.89 8.43 17.28
CA ILE A 221 5.70 7.44 17.98
C ILE A 221 6.92 8.15 18.56
N ASN A 222 7.09 8.12 19.90
CA ASN A 222 8.22 8.75 20.57
C ASN A 222 8.45 10.23 20.18
N ASN A 223 7.37 11.01 20.10
CA ASN A 223 7.32 12.42 19.66
C ASN A 223 7.64 12.67 18.18
N THR A 224 7.98 11.65 17.40
CA THR A 224 8.05 11.73 15.94
C THR A 224 6.66 11.57 15.35
N ILE A 225 6.30 12.46 14.45
CA ILE A 225 4.95 12.57 13.88
C ILE A 225 4.97 11.98 12.47
N PHE A 226 4.02 11.12 12.16
CA PHE A 226 3.85 10.48 10.85
C PHE A 226 2.53 10.91 10.24
N ASN A 227 2.54 11.48 9.04
CA ASN A 227 1.35 11.88 8.31
C ASN A 227 1.35 11.23 6.92
N GLY A 228 0.16 10.78 6.47
CA GLY A 228 0.02 10.10 5.18
C GLY A 228 0.29 8.59 5.25
N LEU A 229 -0.02 7.96 6.39
CA LEU A 229 0.19 6.52 6.65
C LEU A 229 -0.47 5.62 5.60
N ASN A 230 -1.61 6.08 5.06
CA ASN A 230 -2.39 5.40 4.03
C ASN A 230 -2.40 6.18 2.72
N THR A 231 -1.27 6.81 2.37
CA THR A 231 -1.10 7.43 1.06
C THR A 231 0.24 7.03 0.45
N SER A 232 0.41 7.27 -0.84
CA SER A 232 1.68 7.09 -1.55
C SER A 232 2.82 7.99 -1.04
N THR A 233 2.53 8.94 -0.16
CA THR A 233 3.51 9.88 0.42
C THR A 233 3.46 9.90 1.95
N LEU A 234 4.57 9.52 2.58
CA LEU A 234 4.75 9.61 4.04
C LEU A 234 5.54 10.86 4.39
N ASN A 235 4.96 11.72 5.23
CA ASN A 235 5.66 12.86 5.81
C ASN A 235 6.02 12.52 7.25
N ILE A 236 7.30 12.64 7.60
CA ILE A 236 7.78 12.38 8.96
C ILE A 236 8.35 13.67 9.54
N TYR A 237 7.82 14.12 10.67
CA TYR A 237 8.24 15.34 11.34
C TYR A 237 8.82 15.07 12.72
N ASN A 238 9.71 15.97 13.17
CA ASN A 238 10.32 15.91 14.49
C ASN A 238 10.98 14.55 14.76
N ILE A 239 11.85 14.10 13.85
CA ILE A 239 12.38 12.75 13.89
C ILE A 239 13.40 12.64 15.03
N GLY A 240 13.12 11.73 15.96
CA GLY A 240 14.02 11.42 17.07
C GLY A 240 15.15 10.49 16.63
N LYS A 241 16.31 10.58 17.29
CA LYS A 241 17.50 9.78 16.95
C LYS A 241 17.31 8.27 17.10
N GLN A 242 16.27 7.82 17.81
CA GLN A 242 15.95 6.40 17.95
C GLN A 242 15.58 5.74 16.61
N PHE A 243 15.20 6.51 15.60
CA PHE A 243 14.88 6.01 14.26
C PHE A 243 16.12 5.86 13.38
N ASP A 244 17.32 6.19 13.88
CA ASP A 244 18.55 5.96 13.13
C ASP A 244 18.71 4.49 12.72
N ASN A 245 19.04 4.28 11.45
CA ASN A 245 19.13 3.00 10.75
C ASN A 245 17.82 2.22 10.57
N TYR A 246 16.65 2.78 10.90
CA TYR A 246 15.38 2.11 10.62
C TYR A 246 15.14 2.03 9.12
N LEU A 247 14.48 0.95 8.69
CA LEU A 247 13.99 0.78 7.33
C LEU A 247 12.51 1.16 7.26
N PHE A 248 12.10 1.70 6.12
CA PHE A 248 10.73 2.03 5.79
C PHE A 248 10.39 1.45 4.41
N ARG A 249 9.14 1.02 4.24
CA ARG A 249 8.60 0.58 2.95
C ARG A 249 7.11 0.87 2.87
N LEU A 250 6.60 0.98 1.65
CA LEU A 250 5.17 1.02 1.38
C LEU A 250 4.69 -0.38 0.99
N VAL A 251 3.54 -0.77 1.53
CA VAL A 251 2.72 -1.88 1.03
C VAL A 251 1.49 -1.28 0.37
N ALA A 252 1.16 -1.75 -0.84
CA ALA A 252 -0.02 -1.35 -1.59
C ALA A 252 -0.84 -2.59 -1.97
N SER A 253 -2.15 -2.48 -1.82
CA SER A 253 -3.09 -3.60 -2.01
C SER A 253 -4.32 -3.09 -2.77
N THR A 254 -4.95 -3.93 -3.57
CA THR A 254 -6.22 -3.66 -4.27
C THR A 254 -7.29 -4.56 -3.66
N PRO A 255 -8.02 -4.10 -2.63
CA PRO A 255 -8.92 -4.98 -1.88
C PRO A 255 -10.05 -5.57 -2.74
N GLY A 256 -10.65 -4.79 -3.64
CA GLY A 256 -11.61 -5.29 -4.63
C GLY A 256 -10.94 -5.93 -5.85
N TYR A 257 -9.87 -6.70 -5.64
CA TYR A 257 -9.27 -7.57 -6.66
C TYR A 257 -8.55 -8.72 -5.93
N SER A 258 -9.30 -9.78 -5.63
CA SER A 258 -8.86 -10.84 -4.71
C SER A 258 -7.70 -11.68 -5.27
N CYS A 259 -7.55 -11.74 -6.59
CA CYS A 259 -6.43 -12.43 -7.24
C CYS A 259 -5.08 -11.68 -7.14
N GLY A 260 -5.08 -10.41 -6.71
CA GLY A 260 -3.87 -9.59 -6.62
C GLY A 260 -3.06 -9.80 -5.35
N ASP A 261 -1.75 -10.01 -5.49
CA ASP A 261 -0.83 -9.98 -4.35
C ASP A 261 -0.56 -8.53 -3.89
N ASP A 262 -0.22 -8.38 -2.60
CA ASP A 262 0.27 -7.11 -2.05
C ASP A 262 1.59 -6.67 -2.71
N ALA A 263 1.60 -5.47 -3.29
CA ALA A 263 2.80 -4.86 -3.84
C ALA A 263 3.66 -4.22 -2.74
N VAL A 264 4.92 -4.59 -2.66
CA VAL A 264 5.85 -4.08 -1.64
C VAL A 264 6.98 -3.28 -2.27
N SER A 265 7.22 -2.06 -1.79
CA SER A 265 8.32 -1.23 -2.28
C SER A 265 9.68 -1.73 -1.80
N ASP A 266 10.76 -1.36 -2.50
CA ASP A 266 12.11 -1.46 -1.94
C ASP A 266 12.19 -0.70 -0.60
N ASN A 267 13.15 -1.14 0.22
CA ASN A 267 13.40 -0.56 1.53
C ASN A 267 14.16 0.76 1.39
N SER A 268 13.68 1.79 2.09
CA SER A 268 14.40 3.05 2.29
C SER A 268 14.94 3.10 3.72
N ARG A 269 16.23 3.39 3.86
CA ARG A 269 16.88 3.52 5.17
C ARG A 269 16.92 4.97 5.62
N LEU A 270 16.51 5.20 6.86
CA LEU A 270 16.72 6.48 7.53
C LEU A 270 18.09 6.48 8.23
N ILE A 271 18.95 7.41 7.86
CA ILE A 271 20.33 7.48 8.38
C ILE A 271 20.53 8.85 9.03
N LEU A 272 20.82 8.84 10.32
CA LEU A 272 21.21 10.03 11.06
C LEU A 272 22.70 10.31 10.83
N ARG A 273 22.97 11.47 10.27
CA ARG A 273 24.26 11.94 9.77
C ARG A 273 24.67 13.22 10.48
N GLU A 274 24.60 13.24 11.80
CA GLU A 274 24.99 14.40 12.62
C GLU A 274 26.43 14.88 12.33
N ILE A 275 26.67 16.18 12.51
CA ILE A 275 28.00 16.78 12.48
C ILE A 275 28.68 16.58 13.84
N PHE A 276 29.93 16.14 13.84
CA PHE A 276 30.70 16.00 15.09
C PHE A 276 31.73 17.12 15.21
N ILE A 277 31.53 17.99 16.20
CA ILE A 277 32.41 19.14 16.49
C ILE A 277 33.22 18.83 17.75
N PRO A 278 34.55 18.60 17.64
CA PRO A 278 35.37 18.31 18.82
C PRO A 278 35.58 19.56 19.67
N ASN A 279 35.56 19.41 20.99
CA ASN A 279 35.76 20.52 21.93
C ASN A 279 37.25 20.83 22.22
N GLY A 280 38.18 20.24 21.48
CA GLY A 280 39.61 20.51 21.62
C GLY A 280 40.48 19.73 20.65
N PHE A 281 41.70 20.22 20.45
CA PHE A 281 42.71 19.64 19.58
C PHE A 281 44.11 20.06 20.07
N SER A 282 45.15 19.44 19.52
CA SER A 282 46.53 19.57 19.99
C SER A 282 47.49 19.88 18.84
N PRO A 283 47.65 21.17 18.48
CA PRO A 283 48.58 21.59 17.43
C PRO A 283 50.02 21.53 17.94
N ASP A 284 50.62 20.33 17.98
CA ASP A 284 51.98 20.10 18.47
C ASP A 284 52.91 19.42 17.44
N GLY A 285 52.39 19.12 16.24
CA GLY A 285 53.10 18.60 15.09
C GLY A 285 53.42 17.11 15.17
N ASP A 286 52.65 16.33 15.92
CA ASP A 286 52.81 14.88 16.04
C ASP A 286 52.01 14.07 14.99
N GLY A 287 51.18 14.73 14.20
CA GLY A 287 50.32 14.15 13.17
C GLY A 287 48.92 13.76 13.67
N ILE A 288 48.59 14.00 14.94
CA ILE A 288 47.34 13.58 15.58
C ILE A 288 46.61 14.79 16.14
N ASN A 289 45.42 15.09 15.60
CA ASN A 289 44.60 16.24 16.02
C ASN A 289 45.38 17.57 16.02
N ASP A 290 46.30 17.74 15.06
CA ASP A 290 47.04 18.99 14.86
C ASP A 290 46.14 20.14 14.40
N THR A 291 45.02 19.80 13.77
CA THR A 291 44.00 20.70 13.28
C THR A 291 42.66 20.42 13.94
N TRP A 292 41.79 21.43 13.92
CA TRP A 292 40.43 21.31 14.42
C TRP A 292 39.52 20.64 13.37
N HIS A 293 39.70 19.33 13.18
CA HIS A 293 38.90 18.56 12.23
C HIS A 293 37.43 18.43 12.69
N ILE A 294 36.48 18.92 11.91
CA ILE A 294 35.04 18.76 12.17
C ILE A 294 34.49 17.70 11.23
N THR A 295 34.07 16.55 11.76
CA THR A 295 33.63 15.43 10.92
C THR A 295 32.24 15.72 10.34
N GLY A 296 32.13 15.61 9.03
CA GLY A 296 30.87 15.76 8.31
C GLY A 296 30.48 17.19 7.97
N ILE A 297 31.37 18.17 8.22
CA ILE A 297 31.17 19.57 7.82
C ILE A 297 31.29 19.78 6.31
N ASP A 298 32.01 18.90 5.62
CA ASP A 298 32.23 18.87 4.16
C ASP A 298 30.93 18.70 3.36
N ARG A 299 29.88 18.16 3.99
CA ARG A 299 28.52 18.04 3.42
C ARG A 299 27.81 19.40 3.29
N PHE A 300 28.36 20.44 3.91
CA PHE A 300 27.84 21.81 3.89
C PHE A 300 28.84 22.72 3.20
N PRO A 301 28.95 22.72 1.86
CA PRO A 301 29.99 23.46 1.14
C PRO A 301 29.89 24.99 1.32
N GLU A 302 28.71 25.49 1.69
CA GLU A 302 28.42 26.90 1.97
C GLU A 302 28.60 27.24 3.47
N ASN A 303 29.23 26.36 4.26
CA ASN A 303 29.46 26.64 5.67
C ASN A 303 30.43 27.82 5.87
N HIS A 304 30.29 28.50 7.01
CA HIS A 304 31.15 29.59 7.42
C HIS A 304 31.53 29.42 8.89
N VAL A 305 32.83 29.42 9.17
CA VAL A 305 33.39 29.13 10.50
C VAL A 305 34.16 30.35 11.01
N GLU A 306 33.68 30.89 12.12
CA GLU A 306 34.33 31.97 12.85
C GLU A 306 34.84 31.46 14.20
N ILE A 307 36.07 31.83 14.56
CA ILE A 307 36.63 31.49 15.87
C ILE A 307 37.12 32.77 16.55
N TYR A 308 36.82 32.89 17.83
CA TYR A 308 37.10 34.04 18.66
C TYR A 308 37.91 33.63 19.89
N SER A 309 38.83 34.50 20.28
CA SER A 309 39.48 34.42 21.58
C SER A 309 38.50 34.74 22.72
N ARG A 310 38.92 34.49 23.96
CA ARG A 310 38.17 34.86 25.18
C ARG A 310 37.84 36.36 25.31
N TRP A 311 38.48 37.21 24.50
CA TRP A 311 38.30 38.67 24.50
C TRP A 311 37.42 39.15 23.34
N GLU A 312 36.65 38.25 22.71
CA GLU A 312 35.77 38.55 21.57
C GLU A 312 36.53 39.01 20.31
N ILE A 313 37.84 38.76 20.25
CA ILE A 313 38.67 39.05 19.07
C ILE A 313 38.64 37.84 18.14
N LYS A 314 38.22 38.05 16.89
CA LYS A 314 38.22 37.02 15.84
C LYS A 314 39.65 36.62 15.47
N VAL A 315 39.94 35.33 15.46
CA VAL A 315 41.27 34.74 15.17
C VAL A 315 41.27 33.83 13.95
N PHE A 316 40.10 33.37 13.52
CA PHE A 316 39.93 32.56 12.32
C PHE A 316 38.57 32.88 11.70
N ASP A 317 38.54 32.91 10.37
CA ASP A 317 37.39 33.29 9.56
C ASP A 317 37.51 32.60 8.21
N THR A 318 36.61 31.69 7.88
CA THR A 318 36.65 31.02 6.57
C THR A 318 35.28 30.60 6.09
N ASP A 319 35.08 30.76 4.79
CA ASP A 319 34.02 30.09 4.05
C ASP A 319 34.48 28.69 3.63
N ASN A 320 33.54 27.76 3.49
CA ASN A 320 33.79 26.38 3.06
C ASN A 320 34.88 25.70 3.90
N TYR A 321 34.69 25.65 5.22
CA TYR A 321 35.58 24.89 6.10
C TYR A 321 35.49 23.39 5.75
N ASN A 322 36.63 22.77 5.47
CA ASN A 322 36.78 21.38 5.11
C ASN A 322 38.22 20.90 5.42
N SER A 323 38.57 19.67 5.05
CA SER A 323 39.86 19.06 5.36
C SER A 323 41.09 19.77 4.78
N ASN A 324 40.92 20.76 3.90
CA ASN A 324 42.02 21.47 3.25
C ASN A 324 42.35 22.82 3.91
N ASN A 325 41.47 23.36 4.76
CA ASN A 325 41.59 24.68 5.38
C ASN A 325 41.24 24.64 6.88
N GLU A 326 41.50 23.51 7.52
CA GLU A 326 41.23 23.32 8.93
C GLU A 326 42.08 24.26 9.80
N TRP A 327 41.51 24.73 10.90
CA TRP A 327 42.19 25.61 11.82
C TRP A 327 43.25 24.86 12.62
N ASP A 328 44.49 25.34 12.57
CA ASP A 328 45.68 24.76 13.20
C ASP A 328 46.07 25.45 14.51
N GLY A 329 45.18 26.29 15.06
CA GLY A 329 45.45 27.03 16.30
C GLY A 329 46.38 28.24 16.12
N THR A 330 46.52 28.75 14.89
CA THR A 330 47.19 30.01 14.60
C THR A 330 46.18 31.16 14.45
N ASP A 331 46.64 32.41 14.64
CA ASP A 331 45.86 33.59 14.27
C ASP A 331 45.96 33.81 12.76
N GLN A 332 44.88 33.49 12.04
CA GLN A 332 44.78 33.68 10.60
C GLN A 332 44.04 34.97 10.23
N SER A 333 43.45 35.69 11.20
CA SER A 333 42.80 36.98 10.96
C SER A 333 43.80 38.14 10.90
N GLY A 334 45.01 37.94 11.44
CA GLY A 334 46.06 38.97 11.54
C GLY A 334 45.75 40.06 12.58
N THR A 335 44.74 39.85 13.43
CA THR A 335 44.28 40.84 14.41
C THR A 335 45.13 40.83 15.67
N LEU A 336 45.78 39.70 16.00
CA LEU A 336 46.64 39.51 17.15
C LEU A 336 48.10 39.32 16.70
N SER A 337 48.97 40.26 17.09
CA SER A 337 50.40 40.16 16.76
C SER A 337 51.13 39.28 17.78
N TYR A 338 50.99 37.96 17.65
CA TYR A 338 51.87 36.99 18.31
C TYR A 338 53.07 36.73 17.39
N GLY A 339 54.29 36.85 17.91
CA GLY A 339 55.50 36.77 17.07
C GLY A 339 55.63 35.48 16.24
N SER A 340 55.08 34.36 16.72
CA SER A 340 55.02 33.08 16.00
C SER A 340 53.70 32.84 15.25
N GLY A 341 52.70 33.72 15.35
CA GLY A 341 51.34 33.50 14.85
C GLY A 341 50.52 32.46 15.63
N GLU A 342 51.18 31.63 16.45
CA GLU A 342 50.53 30.62 17.26
C GLU A 342 49.74 31.20 18.43
N LEU A 343 48.52 30.71 18.62
CA LEU A 343 47.68 31.13 19.72
C LEU A 343 48.05 30.40 21.03
N PRO A 344 47.89 31.06 22.20
CA PRO A 344 48.11 30.43 23.50
C PRO A 344 47.17 29.25 23.76
N GLU A 345 47.60 28.35 24.65
CA GLU A 345 46.68 27.35 25.20
C GLU A 345 45.49 28.03 25.89
N GLY A 346 44.31 27.47 25.68
CA GLY A 346 43.10 28.03 26.25
C GLY A 346 41.85 27.70 25.47
N THR A 347 40.74 28.17 26.02
CA THR A 347 39.42 28.07 25.40
C THR A 347 39.22 29.22 24.41
N TYR A 348 38.80 28.84 23.22
CA TYR A 348 38.33 29.69 22.13
C TYR A 348 36.85 29.38 21.88
N PHE A 349 36.13 30.33 21.32
CA PHE A 349 34.70 30.20 21.05
C PHE A 349 34.48 30.20 19.55
N TYR A 350 33.61 29.34 19.06
CA TYR A 350 33.31 29.25 17.64
C TYR A 350 31.85 29.60 17.34
N ILE A 351 31.62 30.07 16.13
CA ILE A 351 30.32 30.18 15.49
C ILE A 351 30.44 29.46 14.14
N ILE A 352 29.60 28.46 13.92
CA ILE A 352 29.51 27.73 12.66
C ILE A 352 28.13 28.01 12.06
N ASP A 353 28.13 28.64 10.90
CA ASP A 353 26.98 28.69 10.01
C ASP A 353 27.13 27.58 8.96
N LEU A 354 26.05 26.88 8.60
CA LEU A 354 26.07 25.80 7.61
C LEU A 354 25.56 26.22 6.22
N GLY A 355 25.21 27.51 6.02
CA GLY A 355 24.85 28.09 4.72
C GLY A 355 23.33 28.18 4.42
N GLU A 356 22.95 29.03 3.44
CA GLU A 356 21.54 29.31 3.11
C GLU A 356 20.83 28.14 2.39
N GLY A 357 19.55 27.94 2.76
CA GLY A 357 18.74 26.73 2.50
C GLY A 357 18.24 26.07 3.77
N LYS A 358 18.86 26.43 4.91
CA LYS A 358 18.48 26.05 6.27
C LYS A 358 18.18 27.30 7.13
N ALA A 359 17.46 28.29 6.59
CA ALA A 359 17.20 29.60 7.23
C ALA A 359 16.52 29.54 8.63
N SER A 360 16.11 28.36 9.10
CA SER A 360 15.65 28.09 10.46
C SER A 360 16.75 27.64 11.44
N ARG A 361 17.96 27.29 10.96
CA ARG A 361 19.07 26.82 11.80
C ARG A 361 19.81 28.01 12.39
N LYS A 362 19.77 28.10 13.73
CA LYS A 362 20.63 29.04 14.46
C LYS A 362 22.09 28.62 14.26
N PRO A 363 23.02 29.57 14.09
CA PRO A 363 24.45 29.24 14.06
C PRO A 363 24.83 28.38 15.26
N ILE A 364 25.60 27.33 15.02
CA ILE A 364 26.09 26.43 16.06
C ILE A 364 27.17 27.16 16.82
N LYS A 365 27.01 27.28 18.15
CA LYS A 365 27.95 27.99 19.01
C LYS A 365 28.50 27.03 20.05
N GLY A 366 29.78 27.16 20.33
CA GLY A 366 30.43 26.34 21.34
C GLY A 366 31.83 26.83 21.64
N TYR A 367 32.65 25.93 22.14
CA TYR A 367 34.02 26.22 22.47
C TYR A 367 34.95 25.12 21.97
N VAL A 368 36.18 25.50 21.70
CA VAL A 368 37.27 24.59 21.35
C VAL A 368 38.47 24.95 22.23
N TYR A 369 39.09 23.94 22.83
CA TYR A 369 40.26 24.10 23.69
C TYR A 369 41.53 23.72 22.95
N ILE A 370 42.48 24.65 22.87
CA ILE A 370 43.83 24.37 22.39
C ILE A 370 44.65 23.86 23.57
N ARG A 371 45.23 22.66 23.40
CA ARG A 371 46.22 22.09 24.34
C ARG A 371 47.48 21.72 23.60
N LYS A 372 48.62 22.30 23.97
CA LYS A 372 49.92 21.95 23.42
C LYS A 372 50.62 20.97 24.37
N ALA A 373 51.20 19.90 23.85
CA ALA A 373 52.07 19.09 24.69
C ALA A 373 53.28 19.95 25.12
N ASN A 374 53.56 20.00 26.43
CA ASN A 374 54.84 20.52 26.92
C ASN A 374 55.94 19.60 26.37
N ARG A 375 56.71 20.08 25.40
CA ARG A 375 57.95 19.41 24.97
C ARG A 375 59.08 19.64 25.98
#